data_AF-A0A2A5VEK0-F1
#
_entry.id   AF-A0A2A5VEK0-F1
#
_cell.length_a   1.000
_cell.length_b   1.000
_cell.length_c   1.000
_cell.angle_alpha   90.00
_cell.angle_beta   90.00
_cell.angle_gamma   90.00
#
_symmetry.space_group_name_H-M   'P 1'
#
loop_
_entity.id
_entity.type
_entity.pdbx_description
1 polymer ?
#
loop_
_entity_poly.entity_id
_entity_poly.type
_entity_poly.pdbx_seq_one_letter_code
_entity_poly.pdbx_strand_id
1 'polypeptide(L)'
;MVGVGCPKGCGDLEYKDERPGSSFALIFLGAICLIVVVHELVFSVDLFLPVMLSIAGLWMIYYGFSMDKLSRLKCGVCKGVLIETKQIDDLLKDDAYYFRKRLEVSKNVSSYDCPDCNEKMRRFTITARQKTDYTSVGGFVVSALSMDKIKQIDGCSMCDLLWLDVDEENLLSGKGHNIIRNSQ
;
A
#
# COMPACT_ATOMS: atom_id res chain seq x y z
N MET A 1 -18.66 -11.12 16.77
CA MET A 1 -17.51 -10.33 16.32
C MET A 1 -17.89 -8.88 16.56
N VAL A 2 -17.23 -8.21 17.49
CA VAL A 2 -17.48 -6.77 17.73
C VAL A 2 -16.83 -6.04 16.55
N GLY A 3 -17.61 -5.32 15.76
CA GLY A 3 -17.09 -4.54 14.64
C GLY A 3 -16.17 -3.43 15.15
N VAL A 4 -15.08 -3.16 14.43
CA VAL A 4 -14.23 -2.00 14.72
C VAL A 4 -14.93 -0.77 14.16
N GLY A 5 -15.29 0.16 15.03
CA GLY A 5 -15.98 1.39 14.62
C GLY A 5 -15.05 2.33 13.86
N CYS A 6 -15.57 3.03 12.85
CA CYS A 6 -14.84 4.08 12.14
C CYS A 6 -14.54 5.25 13.10
N PRO A 7 -13.30 5.76 13.18
CA PRO A 7 -12.94 6.91 14.03
C PRO A 7 -13.72 8.20 13.73
N LYS A 8 -14.28 8.31 12.52
CA LYS A 8 -15.16 9.43 12.11
C LYS A 8 -16.62 9.24 12.54
N GLY A 9 -16.98 8.11 13.17
CA GLY A 9 -18.35 7.78 13.56
C GLY A 9 -19.29 7.45 12.39
N CYS A 10 -18.74 7.13 11.21
CA CYS A 10 -19.54 6.90 10.00
C CYS A 10 -20.19 5.51 9.91
N GLY A 11 -19.89 4.61 10.84
CA GLY A 11 -20.30 3.20 10.82
C GLY A 11 -19.13 2.26 11.08
N ASP A 12 -19.38 0.96 10.90
CA ASP A 12 -18.37 -0.08 11.12
C ASP A 12 -17.37 -0.18 9.95
N LEU A 13 -16.16 -0.60 10.26
CA LEU A 13 -15.10 -0.89 9.29
C LEU A 13 -15.25 -2.32 8.79
N GLU A 14 -15.02 -2.52 7.49
CA GLU A 14 -15.03 -3.83 6.86
C GLU A 14 -13.64 -4.18 6.34
N TYR A 15 -13.23 -5.43 6.52
CA TYR A 15 -12.01 -5.94 5.91
C TYR A 15 -12.22 -6.03 4.39
N LYS A 16 -11.36 -5.33 3.64
CA LYS A 16 -11.23 -5.48 2.20
C LYS A 16 -9.85 -6.03 1.87
N ASP A 17 -9.86 -7.22 1.28
CA ASP A 17 -8.66 -7.85 0.75
C ASP A 17 -8.22 -7.14 -0.53
N GLU A 18 -7.06 -6.49 -0.49
CA GLU A 18 -6.41 -5.97 -1.68
C GLU A 18 -5.23 -6.86 -2.05
N ARG A 19 -5.26 -7.38 -3.28
CA ARG A 19 -4.11 -8.12 -3.81
C ARG A 19 -3.08 -7.13 -4.33
N PRO A 20 -1.78 -7.33 -4.03
CA PRO A 20 -0.75 -6.46 -4.57
C PRO A 20 -0.75 -6.55 -6.11
N GLY A 21 -0.52 -5.43 -6.80
CA GLY A 21 -0.44 -5.43 -8.28
C GLY A 21 0.62 -6.40 -8.83
N SER A 22 1.66 -6.71 -8.05
CA SER A 22 2.66 -7.73 -8.38
C SER A 22 2.08 -9.15 -8.47
N SER A 23 1.07 -9.49 -7.66
CA SER A 23 0.37 -10.78 -7.71
C SER A 23 -0.35 -10.92 -9.06
N PHE A 24 -1.08 -9.88 -9.47
CA PHE A 24 -1.74 -9.85 -10.77
C PHE A 24 -0.73 -9.97 -11.92
N ALA A 25 0.36 -9.21 -11.89
CA ALA A 25 1.39 -9.25 -12.93
C ALA A 25 1.99 -10.66 -13.10
N LEU A 26 2.27 -11.37 -12.00
CA LEU A 26 2.77 -12.75 -12.03
C LEU A 26 1.76 -13.74 -12.59
N ILE A 27 0.48 -13.61 -12.23
CA ILE A 27 -0.60 -14.44 -12.77
C ILE A 27 -0.74 -14.21 -14.28
N PHE A 28 -0.73 -12.95 -14.73
CA PHE A 28 -0.78 -12.62 -16.15
C PHE A 28 0.44 -13.14 -16.92
N LEU A 29 1.65 -12.97 -16.37
CA LEU A 29 2.87 -13.47 -17.00
C LEU A 29 2.88 -15.00 -17.10
N GLY A 30 2.45 -15.70 -16.04
CA GLY A 30 2.33 -17.14 -16.07
C GLY A 30 1.28 -17.64 -17.08
N ALA A 31 0.17 -16.93 -17.23
CA ALA A 31 -0.83 -17.24 -18.28
C ALA A 31 -0.25 -17.06 -19.69
N ILE A 32 0.54 -16.01 -19.93
CA ILE A 32 1.24 -15.79 -21.22
C ILE A 32 2.20 -16.95 -21.50
N CYS A 33 2.99 -17.40 -20.51
CA CYS A 33 3.86 -18.56 -20.68
C CYS A 33 3.09 -19.81 -21.11
N LEU A 34 1.90 -20.07 -20.54
CA LEU A 34 1.07 -21.20 -20.95
C LEU A 34 0.52 -21.07 -22.38
N ILE A 35 0.20 -19.86 -22.83
CA ILE A 35 -0.22 -19.62 -24.22
C ILE A 35 0.93 -19.92 -25.19
N VAL A 36 2.15 -19.48 -24.85
CA VAL A 36 3.36 -19.77 -25.64
C VAL A 36 3.61 -21.28 -25.70
N VAL A 37 3.41 -22.01 -24.60
CA VAL A 37 3.51 -23.48 -24.58
C VAL A 37 2.58 -24.12 -25.60
N VAL A 38 1.32 -23.68 -25.70
CA VAL A 38 0.35 -24.23 -26.67
C VAL A 38 0.82 -23.96 -28.11
N HIS A 39 1.37 -22.78 -28.38
CA HIS A 39 1.93 -22.47 -29.69
C HIS A 39 3.12 -23.37 -30.02
N GLU A 40 4.10 -23.48 -29.12
CA GLU A 40 5.26 -24.35 -29.32
C GLU A 40 4.85 -25.81 -29.50
N LEU A 41 3.91 -26.33 -28.71
CA LEU A 41 3.46 -27.73 -28.81
C LEU A 41 2.79 -28.07 -30.16
N VAL A 42 2.28 -27.08 -30.89
CA VAL A 42 1.69 -27.24 -32.23
C VAL A 42 2.75 -27.22 -33.33
N PHE A 43 3.83 -26.46 -33.16
CA PHE A 43 4.83 -26.21 -34.20
C PHE A 43 6.18 -26.91 -33.98
N SER A 44 6.51 -27.33 -32.76
CA SER A 44 7.80 -27.91 -32.39
C SER A 44 7.74 -29.44 -32.25
N VAL A 45 8.83 -30.11 -32.65
CA VAL A 45 9.07 -31.53 -32.38
C VAL A 45 9.79 -31.77 -31.05
N ASP A 46 10.42 -30.72 -30.50
CA ASP A 46 11.09 -30.77 -29.21
C ASP A 46 10.13 -30.44 -28.06
N LEU A 47 9.96 -31.41 -27.16
CA LEU A 47 9.08 -31.33 -26.00
C LEU A 47 9.75 -30.66 -24.78
N PHE A 48 11.08 -30.50 -24.79
CA PHE A 48 11.83 -30.01 -23.65
C PHE A 48 11.46 -28.56 -23.28
N LEU A 49 11.45 -27.66 -24.26
CA LEU A 49 11.12 -26.24 -24.08
C LEU A 49 9.68 -26.01 -23.60
N PRO A 50 8.62 -26.59 -24.22
CA PRO A 50 7.25 -26.41 -23.76
C PRO A 50 7.01 -27.00 -22.35
N VAL A 51 7.66 -28.12 -22.00
CA VAL A 51 7.55 -28.69 -20.65
C VAL A 51 8.14 -27.75 -19.60
N MET A 52 9.35 -27.20 -19.82
CA MET A 52 9.97 -26.28 -18.86
C MET A 52 9.17 -24.98 -18.70
N LEU A 53 8.65 -24.43 -19.80
CA LEU A 53 7.78 -23.24 -19.77
C LEU A 53 6.46 -23.52 -19.04
N SER A 54 5.89 -24.72 -19.18
CA SER A 54 4.65 -25.08 -18.48
C SER A 54 4.84 -25.15 -16.96
N ILE A 55 5.94 -25.74 -16.50
CA ILE A 55 6.28 -25.82 -15.08
C ILE A 55 6.51 -24.41 -14.52
N ALA A 56 7.29 -23.59 -15.23
CA ALA A 56 7.54 -22.20 -14.84
C ALA A 56 6.25 -21.36 -14.81
N GLY A 57 5.39 -21.50 -15.82
CA GLY A 57 4.11 -20.78 -15.91
C GLY A 57 3.16 -21.15 -14.76
N LEU A 58 2.98 -22.44 -14.50
CA LEU A 58 2.16 -22.91 -13.38
C LEU A 58 2.71 -22.47 -12.03
N TRP A 59 4.04 -22.53 -11.86
CA TRP A 59 4.71 -22.07 -10.64
C TRP A 59 4.50 -20.56 -10.40
N MET A 60 4.63 -19.73 -11.43
CA MET A 60 4.36 -18.29 -11.34
C MET A 60 2.91 -17.97 -10.98
N ILE A 61 1.94 -18.68 -11.56
CA ILE A 61 0.52 -18.50 -11.23
C ILE A 61 0.28 -18.89 -9.77
N TYR A 62 0.75 -20.07 -9.35
CA TYR A 62 0.62 -20.53 -7.97
C TYR A 62 1.24 -19.56 -6.97
N TYR A 63 2.45 -19.07 -7.26
CA TYR A 63 3.14 -18.09 -6.44
C TYR A 63 2.40 -16.74 -6.41
N GLY A 64 1.87 -16.30 -7.55
CA GLY A 64 1.04 -15.11 -7.64
C GLY A 64 -0.22 -15.19 -6.77
N PHE A 65 -0.89 -16.34 -6.72
CA PHE A 65 -2.03 -16.56 -5.82
C PHE A 65 -1.64 -16.71 -4.35
N SER A 66 -0.42 -17.19 -4.07
CA SER A 66 0.11 -17.38 -2.71
C SER A 66 0.70 -16.12 -2.10
N MET A 67 0.81 -15.02 -2.86
CA MET A 67 1.20 -13.72 -2.32
C MET A 67 0.22 -13.26 -1.23
N ASP A 68 0.75 -12.79 -0.12
CA ASP A 68 -0.03 -12.32 1.03
C ASP A 68 -1.06 -11.27 0.59
N LYS A 69 -2.31 -11.50 0.98
CA LYS A 69 -3.39 -10.52 0.82
C LYS A 69 -3.22 -9.49 1.92
N LEU A 70 -3.15 -8.21 1.56
CA LEU A 70 -3.23 -7.16 2.57
C LEU A 70 -4.71 -6.90 2.85
N SER A 71 -5.18 -7.36 4.01
CA SER A 71 -6.57 -7.17 4.46
C SER A 71 -6.72 -5.83 5.17
N ARG A 72 -7.08 -4.75 4.46
CA ARG A 72 -7.20 -3.41 5.06
C ARG A 72 -8.61 -3.17 5.62
N LEU A 73 -8.71 -2.51 6.77
CA LEU A 73 -10.00 -2.07 7.33
C LEU A 73 -10.45 -0.79 6.63
N LYS A 74 -11.46 -0.88 5.77
CA LYS A 74 -12.00 0.25 5.02
C LYS A 74 -13.39 0.61 5.50
N CYS A 75 -13.69 1.90 5.59
CA CYS A 75 -15.04 2.38 5.86
C CYS A 75 -15.85 2.47 4.56
N GLY A 76 -17.04 1.87 4.51
CA GLY A 76 -17.92 1.96 3.33
C GLY A 76 -18.44 3.37 3.03
N VAL A 77 -18.56 4.22 4.06
CA VAL A 77 -19.16 5.56 3.95
C VAL A 77 -18.10 6.62 3.68
N CYS A 78 -17.13 6.79 4.58
CA CYS A 78 -16.10 7.83 4.45
C CYS A 78 -14.92 7.41 3.57
N LYS A 79 -14.85 6.13 3.17
CA LYS A 79 -13.78 5.53 2.36
C LYS A 79 -12.37 5.62 2.96
N GLY A 80 -12.25 6.09 4.20
CA GLY A 80 -10.99 6.07 4.94
C GLY A 80 -10.59 4.66 5.33
N VAL A 81 -9.30 4.51 5.64
CA VAL A 81 -8.67 3.23 5.93
C VAL A 81 -8.00 3.29 7.28
N LEU A 82 -8.28 2.29 8.11
CA LEU A 82 -7.58 2.05 9.36
C LEU A 82 -6.48 1.02 9.09
N ILE A 83 -5.25 1.36 9.45
CA ILE A 83 -4.07 0.53 9.25
C ILE A 83 -3.56 0.06 10.60
N GLU A 84 -3.49 -1.25 10.76
CA GLU A 84 -2.92 -1.93 11.92
C GLU A 84 -1.39 -1.95 11.85
N THR A 85 -0.73 -2.09 13.00
CA THR A 85 0.74 -2.04 13.15
C THR A 85 1.51 -2.91 12.15
N LYS A 86 1.01 -4.12 11.87
CA LYS A 86 1.63 -5.05 10.91
C LYS A 86 1.62 -4.53 9.48
N GLN A 87 0.55 -3.83 9.10
CA GLN A 87 0.37 -3.29 7.75
C GLN A 87 1.10 -1.96 7.55
N ILE A 88 1.40 -1.25 8.64
CA ILE A 88 2.24 -0.04 8.60
C ILE A 88 3.62 -0.38 8.04
N ASP A 89 4.23 -1.47 8.51
CA ASP A 89 5.57 -1.88 8.04
C ASP A 89 5.54 -2.28 6.56
N ASP A 90 4.49 -2.96 6.09
CA ASP A 90 4.35 -3.31 4.68
C ASP A 90 4.06 -2.11 3.77
N LEU A 91 3.23 -1.17 4.25
CA LEU A 91 2.84 0.02 3.49
C LEU A 91 3.98 1.05 3.41
N LEU A 92 4.57 1.38 4.55
CA LEU A 92 5.55 2.46 4.68
C LEU A 92 6.98 1.97 4.50
N LYS A 93 7.24 0.65 4.62
CA LYS A 93 8.57 0.05 4.49
C LYS A 93 9.60 0.82 5.33
N ASP A 94 10.56 1.46 4.67
CA ASP A 94 11.66 2.22 5.31
C ASP A 94 11.19 3.48 6.06
N ASP A 95 9.96 3.94 5.83
CA ASP A 95 9.37 5.13 6.49
C ASP A 95 8.56 4.78 7.75
N ALA A 96 8.31 3.50 8.05
CA ALA A 96 7.48 3.09 9.19
C ALA A 96 8.02 3.61 10.53
N TYR A 97 9.34 3.51 10.73
CA TYR A 97 10.00 4.03 11.94
C TYR A 97 9.84 5.56 12.09
N TYR A 98 9.93 6.30 10.98
CA TYR A 98 9.73 7.75 10.99
C TYR A 98 8.32 8.12 11.46
N PHE A 99 7.30 7.39 10.99
CA PHE A 99 5.90 7.61 11.37
C PHE A 99 5.67 7.32 12.85
N ARG A 100 6.14 6.17 13.36
CA ARG A 100 6.02 5.80 14.78
C ARG A 100 6.67 6.85 15.68
N LYS A 101 7.89 7.28 15.36
CA LYS A 101 8.59 8.33 16.11
C LYS A 101 7.84 9.67 16.07
N ARG A 102 7.28 10.05 14.91
CA ARG A 102 6.52 11.30 14.77
C ARG A 102 5.23 11.27 15.59
N LEU A 103 4.55 10.12 15.65
CA LEU A 103 3.37 9.90 16.49
C LEU A 103 3.70 10.01 17.98
N GLU A 104 4.81 9.42 18.41
CA GLU A 104 5.25 9.46 19.82
C GLU A 104 5.64 10.88 20.26
N VAL A 105 6.28 11.65 19.39
CA VAL A 105 6.70 13.04 19.69
C VAL A 105 5.54 14.03 19.53
N SER A 106 4.54 13.71 18.71
CA SER A 106 3.43 14.64 18.48
C SER A 106 2.63 14.88 19.76
N LYS A 107 2.46 16.16 20.09
CA LYS A 107 1.59 16.64 21.17
C LYS A 107 0.22 17.07 20.66
N ASN A 108 0.03 17.13 19.34
CA ASN A 108 -1.22 17.58 18.76
C ASN A 108 -2.23 16.45 18.83
N VAL A 109 -3.35 16.72 19.51
CA VAL A 109 -4.44 15.78 19.67
C VAL A 109 -5.42 15.97 18.51
N SER A 110 -5.80 14.86 17.89
CA SER A 110 -6.80 14.79 16.85
C SER A 110 -8.20 14.83 17.45
N SER A 111 -9.20 15.13 16.62
CA SER A 111 -10.61 15.04 17.01
C SER A 111 -11.11 13.60 17.17
N TYR A 112 -10.41 12.64 16.57
CA TYR A 112 -10.83 11.25 16.47
C TYR A 112 -10.35 10.41 17.65
N ASP A 113 -11.21 9.48 18.08
CA ASP A 113 -10.89 8.51 19.13
C ASP A 113 -10.39 7.20 18.53
N CYS A 114 -9.44 6.57 19.21
CA CYS A 114 -8.92 5.26 18.84
C CYS A 114 -9.98 4.19 19.12
N PRO A 115 -10.35 3.34 18.14
CA PRO A 115 -11.39 2.33 18.35
C PRO A 115 -10.98 1.23 19.34
N ASP A 116 -9.68 1.03 19.58
CA ASP A 116 -9.18 -0.03 20.46
C ASP A 116 -9.03 0.43 21.92
N CYS A 117 -8.49 1.64 22.14
CA CYS A 117 -8.20 2.14 23.48
C CYS A 117 -9.05 3.33 23.92
N ASN A 118 -9.92 3.86 23.05
CA ASN A 118 -10.75 5.05 23.27
C ASN A 118 -9.96 6.33 23.63
N GLU A 119 -8.64 6.30 23.54
CA GLU A 119 -7.80 7.50 23.67
C GLU A 119 -7.88 8.34 22.40
N LYS A 120 -7.74 9.66 22.56
CA LYS A 120 -7.69 10.57 21.41
C LYS A 120 -6.46 10.26 20.55
N MET A 121 -6.68 10.12 19.25
CA MET A 121 -5.59 9.96 18.29
C MET A 121 -4.69 11.19 18.30
N ARG A 122 -3.43 11.03 17.93
CA ARG A 122 -2.47 12.10 17.73
C ARG A 122 -2.40 12.45 16.25
N ARG A 123 -2.17 13.73 15.98
CA ARG A 123 -2.07 14.26 14.62
C ARG A 123 -0.67 14.76 14.35
N PHE A 124 -0.10 14.42 13.20
CA PHE A 124 1.18 14.98 12.78
C PHE A 124 1.16 15.32 11.30
N THR A 125 2.00 16.27 10.90
CA THR A 125 2.08 16.71 9.52
C THR A 125 3.24 16.03 8.81
N ILE A 126 2.95 15.47 7.65
CA ILE A 126 3.95 14.94 6.72
C ILE A 126 4.04 15.84 5.50
N THR A 127 5.23 15.89 4.92
CA THR A 127 5.45 16.54 3.63
C THR A 127 5.91 15.46 2.66
N ALA A 128 5.22 15.37 1.52
CA ALA A 128 5.53 14.42 0.47
C ALA A 128 5.82 15.16 -0.83
N ARG A 129 6.94 14.79 -1.47
CA ARG A 129 7.35 15.31 -2.76
C ARG A 129 7.21 14.24 -3.81
N GLN A 130 6.84 14.60 -5.04
CA GLN A 130 6.75 13.63 -6.12
C GLN A 130 8.16 13.04 -6.41
N LYS A 131 8.24 11.71 -6.54
CA LYS A 131 9.45 11.03 -7.04
C LYS A 131 9.67 11.47 -8.47
N THR A 132 10.88 11.92 -8.76
CA THR A 132 11.22 12.46 -10.07
C THR A 132 12.18 11.52 -10.78
N ASP A 133 11.76 11.07 -11.95
CA ASP A 133 12.57 10.27 -12.84
C ASP A 133 13.44 11.22 -13.69
N TYR A 134 14.71 11.36 -13.30
CA TYR A 134 15.68 12.23 -14.00
C TYR A 134 16.10 11.69 -15.38
N THR A 135 15.55 10.54 -15.78
CA THR A 135 15.83 9.86 -17.04
C THR A 135 15.16 10.51 -18.26
N SER A 136 14.24 11.47 -18.05
CA SER A 136 13.60 12.23 -19.13
C SER A 136 13.60 13.73 -18.86
N VAL A 137 13.73 14.53 -19.93
CA VAL A 137 13.65 16.01 -19.87
C VAL A 137 12.31 16.46 -19.28
N GLY A 138 11.22 15.74 -19.58
CA GLY A 138 9.91 15.95 -18.96
C GLY A 138 9.89 15.72 -17.45
N GLY A 139 10.63 14.72 -16.95
CA GLY A 139 10.76 14.43 -15.52
C GLY A 139 11.44 15.54 -14.72
N PHE A 140 12.40 16.26 -15.31
CA PHE A 140 13.04 17.42 -14.68
C PHE A 140 12.09 18.62 -14.55
N VAL A 141 11.30 18.93 -15.59
CA VAL A 141 10.32 20.04 -15.55
C VAL A 141 9.20 19.75 -14.55
N VAL A 142 8.72 18.49 -14.50
CA VAL A 142 7.72 18.07 -13.51
C VAL A 142 8.30 18.11 -12.09
N SER A 143 9.57 17.75 -11.89
CA SER A 143 10.28 17.91 -10.60
C SER A 143 10.30 19.35 -10.13
N ALA A 144 10.75 20.25 -11.01
CA ALA A 144 10.91 21.66 -10.71
C ALA A 144 9.57 22.38 -10.45
N LEU A 145 8.47 21.89 -11.04
CA LEU A 145 7.12 22.43 -10.83
C LEU A 145 6.32 21.66 -9.76
N SER A 146 6.83 20.53 -9.27
CA SER A 146 6.12 19.73 -8.27
C SER A 146 6.12 20.46 -6.93
N MET A 147 4.93 20.84 -6.47
CA MET A 147 4.75 21.43 -5.15
C MET A 147 4.75 20.33 -4.09
N ASP A 148 5.40 20.62 -2.96
CA ASP A 148 5.38 19.75 -1.79
C ASP A 148 3.94 19.62 -1.26
N LYS A 149 3.46 18.38 -1.18
CA LYS A 149 2.13 18.08 -0.65
C LYS A 149 2.23 17.89 0.86
N ILE A 150 1.56 18.75 1.60
CA ILE A 150 1.48 18.69 3.05
C ILE A 150 0.17 17.97 3.42
N LYS A 151 0.27 16.89 4.20
CA LYS A 151 -0.88 16.11 4.67
C LYS A 151 -0.81 15.85 6.18
N GLN A 152 -1.96 15.65 6.83
CA GLN A 152 -2.08 15.56 8.28
C GLN A 152 -2.53 14.16 8.68
N ILE A 153 -1.59 13.34 9.10
CA ILE A 153 -1.86 11.95 9.44
C ILE A 153 -2.32 11.85 10.89
N ASP A 154 -3.39 11.10 11.10
CA ASP A 154 -3.93 10.78 12.42
C ASP A 154 -3.55 9.35 12.83
N GLY A 155 -3.14 9.14 14.07
CA GLY A 155 -2.83 7.80 14.58
C GLY A 155 -2.75 7.72 16.09
N CYS A 156 -2.92 6.52 16.64
CA CYS A 156 -2.80 6.25 18.07
C CYS A 156 -1.37 5.80 18.41
N SER A 157 -0.68 6.53 19.29
CA SER A 157 0.67 6.16 19.74
C SER A 157 0.70 4.97 20.71
N MET A 158 -0.44 4.62 21.32
CA MET A 158 -0.51 3.50 22.28
C MET A 158 -0.76 2.16 21.58
N CYS A 159 -1.57 2.17 20.51
CA CYS A 159 -1.99 0.97 19.80
C CYS A 159 -1.28 0.79 18.45
N ASP A 160 -0.39 1.71 18.06
CA ASP A 160 0.24 1.75 16.74
C ASP A 160 -0.77 1.58 15.59
N LEU A 161 -1.89 2.31 15.70
CA LEU A 161 -2.96 2.36 14.70
C LEU A 161 -2.85 3.66 13.91
N LEU A 162 -2.96 3.59 12.58
CA LEU A 162 -2.97 4.75 11.71
C LEU A 162 -4.33 4.89 11.03
N TRP A 163 -4.89 6.09 11.03
CA TRP A 163 -6.07 6.42 10.26
C TRP A 163 -5.67 7.28 9.06
N LEU A 164 -6.01 6.82 7.86
CA LEU A 164 -5.76 7.52 6.61
C LEU A 164 -7.08 7.87 5.93
N ASP A 165 -7.20 9.10 5.45
CA ASP A 165 -8.23 9.42 4.46
C ASP A 165 -7.88 8.90 3.06
N VAL A 166 -8.82 9.04 2.11
CA VAL A 166 -8.64 8.55 0.74
C VAL A 166 -7.44 9.20 0.05
N ASP A 167 -7.19 10.49 0.30
CA ASP A 167 -6.09 11.21 -0.33
C ASP A 167 -4.74 10.80 0.25
N GLU A 168 -4.70 10.57 1.56
CA GLU A 168 -3.53 10.12 2.31
C GLU A 168 -3.17 8.69 1.98
N GLU A 169 -4.17 7.79 1.89
CA GLU A 169 -3.95 6.41 1.42
C GLU A 169 -3.37 6.43 0.01
N ASN A 170 -3.92 7.24 -0.89
CA ASN A 170 -3.42 7.36 -2.27
C ASN A 170 -2.00 7.93 -2.33
N LEU A 171 -1.69 8.90 -1.46
CA LEU A 171 -0.38 9.52 -1.40
C LEU A 171 0.68 8.54 -0.88
N LEU A 172 0.36 7.75 0.15
CA LEU A 172 1.27 6.81 0.79
C LEU A 172 1.38 5.47 0.06
N SER A 173 0.29 4.99 -0.55
CA SER A 173 0.30 3.77 -1.36
C SER A 173 0.90 4.01 -2.75
N GLY A 174 0.90 5.25 -3.23
CA GLY A 174 1.46 5.62 -4.51
C GLY A 174 2.99 5.61 -4.50
N LYS A 175 3.62 4.73 -5.30
CA LYS A 175 5.09 4.68 -5.49
C LYS A 175 5.71 5.97 -6.06
N GLY A 176 4.89 6.96 -6.40
CA GLY A 176 5.29 8.21 -7.04
C GLY A 176 5.61 9.35 -6.09
N HIS A 177 5.66 9.15 -4.76
CA HIS A 177 6.05 10.20 -3.82
C HIS A 177 7.13 9.72 -2.85
N ASN A 178 8.02 10.62 -2.45
CA ASN A 178 9.00 10.49 -1.38
C ASN A 178 8.55 11.31 -0.18
N ILE A 179 8.62 10.73 1.01
CA ILE A 179 8.33 11.44 2.25
C ILE A 179 9.58 12.24 2.65
N ILE A 180 9.42 13.56 2.79
CA ILE A 180 10.50 14.42 3.26
C ILE A 180 10.59 14.28 4.78
N ARG A 181 11.66 13.64 5.24
CA ARG A 181 11.96 13.50 6.66
C ARG A 181 12.55 14.80 7.18
N ASN A 182 11.70 15.71 7.66
CA ASN A 182 12.18 16.86 8.42
C ASN A 182 12.71 16.32 9.76
N SER A 183 14.03 16.25 9.90
CA SER A 183 14.70 15.99 11.17
C SER A 183 14.50 17.22 12.06
N GLN A 184 13.49 17.16 12.92
CA GLN A 184 13.39 18.00 14.10
C GLN A 184 13.55 17.10 15.32
#